data_AF-A0A9D7NHW1-F1
#
_entry.id   AF-A0A9D7NHW1-F1
#
_cell.length_a   1.000
_cell.length_b   1.000
_cell.length_c   1.000
_cell.angle_alpha   90.00
_cell.angle_beta   90.00
_cell.angle_gamma   90.00
#
_symmetry.space_group_name_H-M   'P 1'
#
loop_
_entity.id
_entity.type
_entity.pdbx_description
1 polymer ?
#
loop_
_entity_poly.entity_id
_entity_poly.type
_entity_poly.pdbx_seq_one_letter_code
_entity_poly.pdbx_strand_id
1 'polypeptide(L)'
;MVEGTETATLTIGILSSGIVLGTTTTQDISITDNDAAGVTMTESGGSTDVSEGGATDTYTVVLTSQPTSNVTITLTPNAQVSTNPTSLTFTNADWNIAKNVTVTAVDDAVIEGSHTGTIAHTATSSDANE
;
A
#
# COMPACT_ATOMS: atom_id res chain seq x y z
N MET A 1 1.43 -11.10 -0.41
CA MET A 1 2.76 -10.49 -0.43
C MET A 1 3.08 -10.41 -1.89
N VAL A 2 3.46 -9.23 -2.42
CA VAL A 2 3.84 -9.20 -3.84
C VAL A 2 5.13 -10.01 -3.99
N GLU A 3 5.09 -11.06 -4.79
CA GLU A 3 6.19 -11.98 -5.04
C GLU A 3 6.68 -11.81 -6.49
N GLY A 4 7.97 -11.98 -6.73
CA GLY A 4 8.51 -11.97 -8.09
C GLY A 4 8.05 -13.20 -8.89
N THR A 5 8.31 -13.22 -10.20
CA THR A 5 7.98 -14.39 -11.04
C THR A 5 8.72 -15.64 -10.56
N GLU A 6 7.97 -16.71 -10.30
CA GLU A 6 8.51 -17.98 -9.82
C GLU A 6 8.57 -18.98 -10.97
N THR A 7 9.52 -19.91 -10.92
CA THR A 7 9.65 -20.97 -11.94
C THR A 7 9.60 -22.35 -11.31
N ALA A 8 8.77 -23.22 -11.87
CA ALA A 8 8.79 -24.65 -11.60
C ALA A 8 9.28 -25.41 -12.84
N THR A 9 10.12 -26.43 -12.65
CA THR A 9 10.61 -27.24 -13.78
C THR A 9 9.91 -28.60 -13.80
N LEU A 10 9.26 -28.91 -14.92
CA LEU A 10 8.73 -30.24 -15.20
C LEU A 10 9.80 -31.05 -15.95
N THR A 11 10.21 -32.18 -15.37
CA THR A 11 11.16 -33.12 -15.99
C THR A 11 10.47 -34.43 -16.33
N ILE A 12 10.60 -34.89 -17.57
CA ILE A 12 10.14 -36.22 -17.96
C ILE A 12 11.19 -37.25 -17.50
N GLY A 13 10.83 -38.07 -16.52
CA GLY A 13 11.68 -39.14 -15.97
C GLY A 13 11.04 -40.52 -16.06
N ILE A 14 11.86 -41.57 -15.81
CA ILE A 14 11.55 -43.02 -15.90
C ILE A 14 10.89 -43.46 -17.22
N LEU A 15 11.71 -44.01 -18.12
CA LEU A 15 11.23 -44.52 -19.42
C LEU A 15 11.07 -46.04 -19.38
N SER A 16 10.02 -46.53 -20.04
CA SER A 16 9.94 -47.95 -20.41
C SER A 16 10.96 -48.27 -21.50
N SER A 17 11.38 -49.54 -21.56
CA SER A 17 12.31 -50.01 -22.59
C SER A 17 11.77 -49.72 -23.99
N GLY A 18 12.60 -49.14 -24.86
CA GLY A 18 12.27 -48.85 -26.27
C GLY A 18 11.81 -47.42 -26.57
N ILE A 19 11.65 -46.55 -25.56
CA ILE A 19 11.31 -45.12 -25.78
C ILE A 19 12.59 -44.27 -25.82
N VAL A 20 12.71 -43.43 -26.87
CA VAL A 20 13.71 -42.37 -26.99
C VAL A 20 13.02 -41.03 -26.81
N LEU A 21 13.50 -40.19 -25.89
CA LEU A 21 12.96 -38.84 -25.72
C LEU A 21 13.39 -37.93 -26.89
N GLY A 22 12.54 -36.96 -27.21
CA GLY A 22 12.92 -35.85 -28.08
C GLY A 22 13.93 -34.92 -27.41
N THR A 23 14.27 -33.82 -28.07
CA THR A 23 15.28 -32.86 -27.58
C THR A 23 14.84 -32.05 -26.36
N THR A 24 13.53 -32.02 -26.06
CA THR A 24 12.98 -31.28 -24.92
C THR A 24 12.50 -32.26 -23.86
N THR A 25 13.25 -32.38 -22.77
CA THR A 25 12.96 -33.27 -21.64
C THR A 25 12.66 -32.53 -20.34
N THR A 26 12.82 -31.21 -20.37
CA THR A 26 12.53 -30.27 -19.30
C THR A 26 11.73 -29.11 -19.85
N GLN A 27 10.75 -28.64 -19.10
CA GLN A 27 9.99 -27.43 -19.40
C GLN A 27 9.90 -26.57 -18.15
N ASP A 28 10.26 -25.29 -18.30
CA ASP A 28 10.02 -24.30 -17.26
C ASP A 28 8.56 -23.83 -17.33
N ILE A 29 7.93 -23.76 -16.16
CA ILE A 29 6.59 -23.24 -15.92
C ILE A 29 6.79 -21.94 -15.16
N SER A 30 6.41 -20.81 -15.76
CA SER A 30 6.38 -19.52 -15.09
C SER A 30 5.09 -19.38 -14.29
N ILE A 31 5.20 -19.01 -13.03
CA ILE A 31 4.10 -18.64 -12.15
C ILE A 31 4.15 -17.12 -12.03
N THR A 32 3.11 -16.46 -12.51
CA THR A 32 2.94 -15.02 -12.39
C THR A 32 2.24 -14.72 -11.06
N ASP A 33 2.83 -13.85 -10.26
CA ASP A 33 2.15 -13.30 -9.10
C ASP A 33 0.91 -12.51 -9.52
N ASN A 34 -0.15 -12.62 -8.73
CA ASN A 34 -1.39 -11.90 -8.92
C ASN A 34 -1.71 -10.96 -7.75
N ASP A 35 -0.79 -10.79 -6.80
CA ASP A 35 -0.84 -9.74 -5.80
C ASP A 35 -0.34 -8.41 -6.38
N ALA A 36 -1.04 -7.31 -6.09
CA ALA A 36 -0.63 -5.96 -6.49
C ALA A 36 -0.38 -5.10 -5.25
N ALA A 37 0.78 -4.44 -5.20
CA ALA A 37 1.09 -3.47 -4.17
C ALA A 37 0.17 -2.24 -4.29
N GLY A 38 -0.32 -1.75 -3.16
CA GLY A 38 -1.26 -0.65 -3.14
C GLY A 38 -1.56 -0.13 -1.75
N VAL A 39 -2.13 1.07 -1.71
CA VAL A 39 -2.58 1.76 -0.50
C VAL A 39 -4.05 2.13 -0.70
N THR A 40 -4.89 1.77 0.26
CA THR A 40 -6.28 2.19 0.32
C THR A 40 -6.45 3.25 1.40
N MET A 41 -7.14 4.34 1.06
CA MET A 41 -7.54 5.38 1.99
C MET A 41 -9.06 5.48 2.02
N THR A 42 -9.63 5.53 3.23
CA THR A 42 -11.08 5.60 3.43
C THR A 42 -11.40 6.72 4.40
N GLU A 43 -12.12 7.73 3.92
CA GLU A 43 -12.61 8.85 4.72
C GLU A 43 -13.84 8.45 5.53
N SER A 44 -14.00 9.05 6.72
CA SER A 44 -15.21 8.96 7.53
C SER A 44 -16.39 9.57 6.78
N GLY A 45 -17.49 8.84 6.61
CA GLY A 45 -18.69 9.40 5.98
C GLY A 45 -18.55 9.82 4.50
N GLY A 46 -17.39 9.57 3.86
CA GLY A 46 -17.12 9.85 2.45
C GLY A 46 -16.52 11.22 2.13
N SER A 47 -16.12 11.99 3.15
CA SER A 47 -15.36 13.24 3.03
C SER A 47 -14.49 13.40 4.29
N THR A 48 -13.51 14.29 4.25
CA THR A 48 -12.79 14.73 5.46
C THR A 48 -13.17 16.17 5.77
N ASP A 49 -14.13 16.37 6.66
CA ASP A 49 -14.72 17.69 6.95
C ASP A 49 -14.28 18.24 8.32
N VAL A 50 -13.50 19.31 8.30
CA VAL A 50 -12.94 19.95 9.51
C VAL A 50 -13.33 21.43 9.60
N SER A 51 -13.34 21.98 10.81
CA SER A 51 -13.62 23.40 11.04
C SER A 51 -12.57 24.04 11.96
N GLU A 52 -12.13 25.25 11.63
CA GLU A 52 -11.24 26.05 12.47
C GLU A 52 -11.77 26.18 13.90
N GLY A 53 -10.88 25.97 14.88
CA GLY A 53 -11.22 26.01 16.31
C GLY A 53 -12.26 24.96 16.77
N GLY A 54 -12.62 24.00 15.91
CA GLY A 54 -13.81 23.16 16.11
C GLY A 54 -13.60 21.69 15.76
N ALA A 55 -14.47 21.16 14.89
CA ALA A 55 -14.54 19.76 14.56
C ALA A 55 -13.27 19.26 13.87
N THR A 56 -12.80 18.10 14.31
CA THR A 56 -11.79 17.29 13.64
C THR A 56 -12.46 16.13 12.92
N ASP A 57 -11.73 15.53 11.98
CA ASP A 57 -12.21 14.36 11.28
C ASP A 57 -11.11 13.31 11.13
N THR A 58 -11.48 12.10 10.71
CA THR A 58 -10.52 11.00 10.57
C THR A 58 -10.69 10.21 9.29
N TYR A 59 -9.58 9.91 8.62
CA TYR A 59 -9.56 8.87 7.60
C TYR A 59 -8.64 7.73 8.01
N THR A 60 -8.78 6.60 7.34
CA THR A 60 -7.96 5.40 7.55
C THR A 60 -7.06 5.14 6.37
N VAL A 61 -5.90 4.55 6.63
CA VAL A 61 -4.94 4.09 5.60
C VAL A 61 -4.62 2.62 5.86
N VAL A 62 -4.57 1.80 4.82
CA VAL A 62 -4.20 0.38 4.89
C VAL A 62 -3.48 -0.06 3.61
N LEU A 63 -2.57 -1.03 3.70
CA LEU A 63 -1.94 -1.62 2.52
C LEU A 63 -2.83 -2.73 1.93
N THR A 64 -2.78 -2.93 0.61
CA THR A 64 -3.57 -3.96 -0.09
C THR A 64 -2.84 -5.30 -0.22
N SER A 65 -1.53 -5.33 -0.01
CA SER A 65 -0.71 -6.55 0.02
C SER A 65 0.34 -6.46 1.12
N GLN A 66 0.73 -7.63 1.65
CA GLN A 66 1.80 -7.74 2.64
C GLN A 66 3.14 -7.30 2.06
N PRO A 67 3.84 -6.33 2.66
CA PRO A 67 5.15 -5.93 2.19
C PRO A 67 6.24 -6.86 2.75
N THR A 68 7.39 -6.95 2.06
CA THR A 68 8.55 -7.72 2.53
C THR A 68 9.43 -6.90 3.48
N SER A 69 9.43 -5.59 3.30
CA SER A 69 10.06 -4.58 4.15
C SER A 69 9.02 -3.65 4.77
N ASN A 70 9.41 -2.85 5.76
CA ASN A 70 8.48 -1.87 6.33
C ASN A 70 8.18 -0.77 5.31
N VAL A 71 6.91 -0.44 5.16
CA VAL A 71 6.44 0.70 4.34
C VAL A 71 6.16 1.87 5.26
N THR A 72 6.82 3.00 5.03
CA THR A 72 6.51 4.26 5.70
C THR A 72 5.75 5.18 4.75
N ILE A 73 4.58 5.64 5.19
CA ILE A 73 3.77 6.65 4.49
C ILE A 73 3.92 7.96 5.27
N THR A 74 4.55 8.96 4.66
CA THR A 74 4.67 10.31 5.21
C THR A 74 3.50 11.18 4.75
N LEU A 75 2.91 11.93 5.68
CA LEU A 75 1.78 12.83 5.46
C LEU A 75 2.29 14.26 5.50
N THR A 76 2.08 15.00 4.43
CA THR A 76 2.50 16.39 4.28
C THR A 76 1.27 17.27 4.03
N PRO A 77 0.59 17.74 5.09
CA PRO A 77 -0.47 18.71 4.94
C PRO A 77 0.07 20.06 4.45
N ASN A 78 -0.77 20.83 3.75
CA ASN A 78 -0.50 22.24 3.48
C ASN A 78 -0.77 23.10 4.73
N ALA A 79 -0.71 24.43 4.59
CA ALA A 79 -0.85 25.35 5.72
C ALA A 79 -2.27 25.44 6.33
N GLN A 80 -3.29 24.83 5.69
CA GLN A 80 -4.70 24.97 6.11
C GLN A 80 -5.12 23.88 7.10
N VAL A 81 -4.40 22.75 7.12
CA VAL A 81 -4.74 21.59 7.94
C VAL A 81 -3.49 21.02 8.61
N SER A 82 -3.71 20.19 9.62
CA SER A 82 -2.68 19.39 10.26
C SER A 82 -3.16 17.95 10.39
N THR A 83 -2.21 17.01 10.46
CA THR A 83 -2.49 15.58 10.58
C THR A 83 -1.81 15.00 11.81
N ASN A 84 -2.50 14.14 12.54
CA ASN A 84 -1.93 13.33 13.60
C ASN A 84 -2.31 11.85 13.41
N PRO A 85 -1.33 10.95 13.20
CA PRO A 85 0.11 11.20 13.13
C PRO A 85 0.52 11.87 11.80
N THR A 86 1.79 12.30 11.70
CA THR A 86 2.40 12.83 10.45
C THR A 86 3.07 11.75 9.60
N SER A 87 3.17 10.52 10.12
CA SER A 87 3.67 9.37 9.38
C SER A 87 3.03 8.08 9.89
N LEU A 88 2.82 7.13 9.00
CA LEU A 88 2.37 5.78 9.30
C LEU A 88 3.44 4.79 8.88
N THR A 89 3.72 3.78 9.71
CA THR A 89 4.64 2.69 9.36
C THR A 89 3.87 1.38 9.37
N PHE A 90 3.87 0.66 8.27
CA PHE A 90 3.30 -0.68 8.13
C PHE A 90 4.42 -1.71 8.06
N THR A 91 4.24 -2.81 8.76
CA THR A 91 5.15 -3.95 8.82
C THR A 91 4.49 -5.16 8.19
N ASN A 92 5.25 -6.24 7.98
CA ASN A 92 4.70 -7.52 7.56
C ASN A 92 3.64 -8.09 8.53
N ALA A 93 3.58 -7.63 9.78
CA ALA A 93 2.65 -8.14 10.79
C ALA A 93 1.35 -7.33 10.89
N ASP A 94 1.35 -6.07 10.43
CA ASP A 94 0.23 -5.14 10.62
C ASP A 94 -0.16 -4.35 9.35
N TRP A 95 0.35 -4.74 8.19
CA TRP A 95 0.07 -4.12 6.88
C TRP A 95 -1.42 -4.00 6.55
N ASN A 96 -2.20 -5.00 6.96
CA ASN A 96 -3.65 -5.10 6.73
C ASN A 96 -4.48 -4.52 7.87
N ILE A 97 -3.85 -3.95 8.90
CA ILE A 97 -4.53 -3.27 9.99
C ILE A 97 -4.61 -1.79 9.64
N ALA A 98 -5.83 -1.31 9.39
CA ALA A 98 -6.08 0.09 9.08
C ALA A 98 -5.60 1.00 10.21
N LYS A 99 -4.88 2.06 9.85
CA LYS A 99 -4.36 3.07 10.78
C LYS A 99 -5.11 4.38 10.59
N ASN A 100 -5.56 4.96 11.70
CA ASN A 100 -6.27 6.23 11.69
C ASN A 100 -5.31 7.41 11.53
N VAL A 101 -5.77 8.41 10.80
CA VAL A 101 -5.19 9.74 10.74
C VAL A 101 -6.28 10.72 11.14
N THR A 102 -6.02 11.51 12.17
CA THR A 102 -6.87 12.64 12.54
C THR A 102 -6.42 13.87 11.78
N VAL A 103 -7.38 14.57 11.17
CA VAL A 103 -7.19 15.84 10.46
C VAL A 103 -7.84 16.95 11.28
N THR A 104 -7.14 18.06 11.38
CA THR A 104 -7.60 19.25 12.10
C THR A 104 -7.34 20.49 11.25
N ALA A 105 -8.32 21.37 11.11
CA ALA A 105 -8.12 22.68 10.50
C ALA A 105 -7.20 23.56 11.36
N VAL A 106 -6.33 24.35 10.72
CA VAL A 106 -5.49 25.32 11.43
C VAL A 106 -6.35 26.52 11.78
N ASP A 107 -6.51 26.80 13.08
CA ASP A 107 -7.26 27.96 13.57
C ASP A 107 -6.37 29.22 13.52
N ASP A 108 -6.76 30.22 12.75
CA ASP A 108 -6.06 31.49 12.65
C ASP A 108 -6.99 32.72 12.81
N ALA A 109 -6.41 33.92 12.78
CA ALA A 109 -7.12 35.16 13.06
C ALA A 109 -7.84 35.77 11.83
N VAL A 110 -7.65 35.18 10.66
CA VAL A 110 -8.24 35.63 9.40
C VAL A 110 -9.65 35.04 9.30
N ILE A 111 -10.63 35.89 9.02
CA ILE A 111 -11.98 35.40 8.74
C ILE A 111 -12.01 34.92 7.29
N GLU A 112 -12.08 33.61 7.12
CA GLU A 112 -12.15 32.97 5.81
C GLU A 112 -13.54 32.37 5.55
N GLY A 113 -13.84 32.13 4.27
CA GLY A 113 -14.98 31.30 3.87
C GLY A 113 -14.61 29.82 3.83
N SER A 114 -15.54 28.97 3.42
CA SER A 114 -15.23 27.54 3.18
C SER A 114 -14.14 27.41 2.11
N HIS A 115 -13.10 26.65 2.44
CA HIS A 115 -11.96 26.37 1.57
C HIS A 115 -11.48 24.92 1.77
N THR A 116 -10.51 24.50 0.95
CA THR A 116 -9.98 23.13 0.96
C THR A 116 -8.53 23.08 1.45
N GLY A 117 -8.26 22.19 2.41
CA GLY A 117 -6.90 21.75 2.72
C GLY A 117 -6.44 20.62 1.78
N THR A 118 -5.13 20.43 1.65
CA THR A 118 -4.56 19.30 0.90
C THR A 118 -3.54 18.57 1.75
N ILE A 119 -3.57 17.24 1.73
CA ILE A 119 -2.59 16.38 2.37
C ILE A 119 -1.92 15.55 1.29
N ALA A 120 -0.62 15.70 1.11
CA ALA A 120 0.16 14.86 0.20
C ALA A 120 0.71 13.64 0.95
N HIS A 121 0.66 12.46 0.32
CA HIS A 121 1.18 11.22 0.87
C HIS A 121 2.35 10.73 0.04
N THR A 122 3.43 10.32 0.70
CA THR A 122 4.57 9.68 0.04
C THR A 122 4.85 8.36 0.72
N ALA A 123 4.82 7.27 -0.04
CA ALA A 123 5.19 5.95 0.45
C ALA A 123 6.67 5.67 0.13
N THR A 124 7.41 5.17 1.10
CA THR A 124 8.80 4.73 0.95
C THR A 124 8.95 3.34 1.56
N SER A 125 9.62 2.45 0.83
CA SER A 125 9.99 1.11 1.29
C SER A 125 11.29 0.68 0.62
N SER A 126 11.93 -0.32 1.20
CA SER A 126 13.03 -1.07 0.55
C SER A 126 12.51 -2.28 -0.24
N ASP A 127 11.19 -2.46 -0.33
CA ASP A 127 10.59 -3.43 -1.26
C ASP A 127 11.06 -3.15 -2.69
N ALA A 128 11.27 -4.20 -3.47
CA ALA A 128 11.57 -4.05 -4.89
C ALA A 128 10.35 -3.46 -5.61
N ASN A 129 10.60 -2.52 -6.52
CA ASN A 129 9.59 -2.11 -7.48
C ASN A 129 9.54 -3.20 -8.56
N GLU A 130 8.43 -3.92 -8.64
CA GLU A 130 8.14 -4.86 -9.74
C GLU A 130 7.81 -4.12 -11.05
#